data_AF-A0A6I5L455-F1
#
_entry.id   AF-A0A6I5L455-F1
#
_cell.length_a   1.000
_cell.length_b   1.000
_cell.length_c   1.000
_cell.angle_alpha   90.00
_cell.angle_beta   90.00
_cell.angle_gamma   90.00
#
_symmetry.space_group_name_H-M   'P 1'
#
loop_
_entity.id
_entity.type
_entity.pdbx_description
1 polymer ?
#
loop_
_entity_poly.entity_id
_entity_poly.type
_entity_poly.pdbx_seq_one_letter_code
_entity_poly.pdbx_strand_id
1 'polypeptide(L)'
;MSNEFPQNFGSRITDEIVLFFFDIKSLEIKQYQYPTDFNEIGKNELENRLRIFKDAERAFVRILDTDYNEVKFKNYPNYMNSLFNSTVERYSFSINEDIEFVTDKTTIYGDRDLYGLTGAYADFIFVNKDDGTVELVKMKNQG
;
A
#
# COMPACT_ATOMS: atom_id res chain seq x y z
N MET A 1 -18.75 4.19 -21.47
CA MET A 1 -17.60 3.57 -22.16
C MET A 1 -16.48 4.59 -22.05
N SER A 2 -15.46 4.32 -21.24
CA SER A 2 -14.33 5.24 -21.05
C SER A 2 -13.52 5.31 -22.36
N ASN A 3 -13.11 6.51 -22.74
CA ASN A 3 -12.30 6.82 -23.93
C ASN A 3 -10.81 6.57 -23.65
N GLU A 4 -10.47 5.40 -23.12
CA GLU A 4 -9.06 5.06 -22.91
C GLU A 4 -8.51 4.40 -24.18
N PHE A 5 -7.28 4.73 -24.53
CA PHE A 5 -6.63 4.20 -25.74
C PHE A 5 -5.81 2.97 -25.36
N PRO A 6 -6.04 1.81 -26.02
CA PRO A 6 -5.17 0.65 -25.85
C PRO A 6 -3.74 1.01 -26.27
N GLN A 7 -2.74 0.38 -25.66
CA GLN A 7 -1.35 0.59 -26.02
C GLN A 7 -1.08 0.15 -27.47
N ASN A 8 -1.81 -0.85 -27.97
CA ASN A 8 -1.75 -1.32 -29.35
C ASN A 8 -3.03 -0.99 -30.15
N PHE A 9 -2.85 -0.52 -31.39
CA PHE A 9 -3.96 -0.22 -32.29
C PHE A 9 -4.78 -1.48 -32.62
N GLY A 10 -6.06 -1.48 -32.25
CA GLY A 10 -7.00 -2.57 -32.51
C GLY A 10 -7.22 -3.55 -31.34
N SER A 11 -6.46 -3.42 -30.24
CA SER A 11 -6.70 -4.18 -29.01
C SER A 11 -7.82 -3.55 -28.18
N ARG A 12 -8.50 -4.34 -27.33
CA ARG A 12 -9.32 -3.77 -26.24
C ARG A 12 -8.43 -3.58 -25.02
N ILE A 13 -8.71 -2.57 -24.20
CA ILE A 13 -8.01 -2.39 -22.91
C ILE A 13 -8.15 -3.64 -22.03
N THR A 14 -9.27 -4.36 -22.14
CA THR A 14 -9.52 -5.64 -21.45
C THR A 14 -8.56 -6.75 -21.85
N ASP A 15 -7.86 -6.60 -22.98
CA ASP A 15 -6.91 -7.60 -23.49
C ASP A 15 -5.46 -7.31 -23.05
N GLU A 16 -5.23 -6.22 -22.30
CA GLU A 16 -3.91 -5.78 -21.84
C GLU A 16 -3.69 -6.14 -20.37
N ILE A 17 -2.55 -6.77 -20.09
CA ILE A 17 -2.11 -7.08 -18.72
C ILE A 17 -1.00 -6.10 -18.34
N VAL A 18 -1.23 -5.31 -17.30
CA VAL A 18 -0.21 -4.45 -16.69
C VAL A 18 0.28 -5.10 -15.40
N LEU A 19 1.59 -5.36 -15.31
CA LEU A 19 2.23 -5.91 -14.13
C LEU A 19 3.08 -4.84 -13.46
N PHE A 20 2.86 -4.63 -12.15
CA PHE A 20 3.65 -3.73 -11.34
C PHE A 20 4.59 -4.53 -10.44
N PHE A 21 5.89 -4.35 -10.67
CA PHE A 21 6.93 -5.01 -9.88
C PHE A 21 7.43 -4.05 -8.79
N PHE A 22 7.01 -4.29 -7.56
CA PHE A 22 7.45 -3.52 -6.40
C PHE A 22 8.44 -4.31 -5.55
N ASP A 23 9.39 -3.58 -4.97
CA ASP A 23 10.13 -4.05 -3.80
C ASP A 23 9.63 -3.32 -2.55
N ILE A 24 9.78 -3.95 -1.38
CA ILE A 24 9.38 -3.40 -0.10
C ILE A 24 10.61 -3.09 0.74
N LYS A 25 10.72 -1.81 1.10
CA LYS A 25 11.61 -1.32 2.14
C LYS A 25 10.76 -0.94 3.36
N SER A 26 11.25 -1.27 4.55
CA SER A 26 10.50 -1.08 5.79
C SER A 26 11.26 -0.15 6.73
N LEU A 27 10.53 0.77 7.35
CA LEU A 27 11.02 1.64 8.41
C LEU A 27 10.19 1.35 9.66
N GLU A 28 10.86 1.11 10.76
CA GLU A 28 10.24 0.87 12.05
C GLU A 28 10.55 2.01 13.01
N ILE A 29 9.52 2.53 13.68
CA ILE A 29 9.63 3.60 14.67
C ILE A 29 9.02 3.09 15.97
N LYS A 30 9.82 3.06 17.04
CA LYS A 30 9.38 2.68 18.38
C LYS A 30 9.39 3.91 19.29
N GLN A 31 8.33 4.09 20.07
CA GLN A 31 8.22 5.14 21.08
C GLN A 31 8.12 4.50 22.47
N TYR A 32 8.94 4.97 23.40
CA TYR A 32 8.94 4.55 24.80
C TYR A 32 8.69 5.79 25.66
N GLN A 33 7.60 5.79 26.44
CA GLN A 33 7.21 6.93 27.25
C GLN A 33 7.56 6.72 28.73
N TYR A 34 7.47 5.49 29.22
CA TYR A 34 7.72 5.12 30.61
C TYR A 34 8.87 4.11 30.75
N PRO A 35 9.56 4.08 31.89
CA PRO A 35 10.59 3.08 32.17
C PRO A 35 10.11 1.62 32.06
N THR A 36 8.81 1.37 32.26
CA THR A 36 8.21 0.04 32.08
C THR A 36 8.17 -0.42 30.63
N ASP A 37 8.17 0.51 29.67
CA ASP A 37 8.04 0.21 28.24
C ASP A 37 9.33 -0.44 27.70
N PHE A 38 10.45 -0.29 28.42
CA PHE A 38 11.70 -1.00 28.10
C PHE A 38 11.54 -2.53 28.17
N ASN A 39 10.53 -3.05 28.87
CA ASN A 39 10.19 -4.47 28.86
C ASN A 39 9.60 -4.94 27.52
N GLU A 40 9.20 -4.00 26.66
CA GLU A 40 8.68 -4.25 25.31
C GLU A 40 9.77 -4.10 24.23
N ILE A 41 11.03 -3.83 24.62
CA ILE A 41 12.15 -3.88 23.68
C ILE A 41 12.26 -5.29 23.08
N GLY A 42 12.37 -5.37 21.76
CA GLY A 42 12.37 -6.63 21.01
C GLY A 42 10.98 -7.22 20.75
N LYS A 43 9.90 -6.55 21.21
CA LYS A 43 8.52 -6.91 20.87
C LYS A 43 7.96 -5.92 19.83
N ASN A 44 6.82 -6.28 19.25
CA ASN A 44 6.09 -5.49 18.26
C ASN A 44 6.92 -5.16 17.01
N GLU A 45 7.91 -6.00 16.70
CA GLU A 45 8.85 -5.72 15.60
C GLU A 45 8.18 -5.83 14.24
N LEU A 46 8.73 -5.15 13.24
CA LEU A 46 8.34 -5.37 11.86
C LEU A 46 8.82 -6.77 11.43
N GLU A 47 7.95 -7.74 11.69
CA GLU A 47 8.19 -9.15 11.47
C GLU A 47 8.39 -9.49 9.98
N ASN A 48 8.92 -10.69 9.72
CA ASN A 48 9.02 -11.39 8.43
C ASN A 48 8.51 -10.63 7.19
N ARG A 49 9.45 -10.28 6.28
CA ARG A 49 9.21 -9.59 5.00
C ARG A 49 8.01 -10.13 4.19
N LEU A 50 7.76 -11.43 4.23
CA LEU A 50 6.61 -12.03 3.53
C LEU A 50 5.26 -11.54 4.07
N ARG A 51 5.15 -11.30 5.37
CA ARG A 51 3.92 -10.76 5.99
C ARG A 51 3.67 -9.31 5.56
N ILE A 52 4.74 -8.53 5.44
CA ILE A 52 4.69 -7.14 4.97
C ILE A 52 4.22 -7.11 3.51
N PHE A 53 4.80 -7.95 2.65
CA PHE A 53 4.40 -8.09 1.25
C PHE A 53 2.91 -8.40 1.10
N LYS A 54 2.46 -9.37 1.88
CA LYS A 54 1.07 -9.81 1.90
C LYS A 54 0.09 -8.67 2.22
N ASP A 55 0.38 -7.86 3.23
CA ASP A 55 -0.48 -6.75 3.58
C ASP A 55 -0.34 -5.56 2.62
N ALA A 56 0.86 -5.30 2.08
CA ALA A 56 1.09 -4.25 1.09
C ALA A 56 0.28 -4.52 -0.20
N GLU A 57 0.35 -5.74 -0.73
CA GLU A 57 -0.41 -6.15 -1.91
C GLU A 57 -1.91 -6.03 -1.66
N ARG A 58 -2.39 -6.51 -0.50
CA ARG A 58 -3.80 -6.40 -0.12
C ARG A 58 -4.26 -4.95 -0.04
N ALA A 59 -3.46 -4.09 0.59
CA ALA A 59 -3.79 -2.69 0.77
C ALA A 59 -3.80 -1.94 -0.57
N PHE A 60 -2.80 -2.18 -1.41
CA PHE A 60 -2.70 -1.57 -2.73
C PHE A 60 -3.87 -1.96 -3.64
N VAL A 61 -4.18 -3.26 -3.75
CA VAL A 61 -5.29 -3.76 -4.57
C VAL A 61 -6.64 -3.20 -4.11
N ARG A 62 -6.85 -3.12 -2.79
CA ARG A 62 -8.09 -2.57 -2.21
C ARG A 62 -8.26 -1.08 -2.46
N ILE A 63 -7.18 -0.29 -2.40
CA ILE A 63 -7.25 1.15 -2.70
C ILE A 63 -7.42 1.39 -4.20
N LEU A 64 -6.69 0.65 -5.05
CA LEU A 64 -6.76 0.83 -6.50
C LEU A 64 -8.20 0.65 -7.03
N ASP A 65 -8.90 -0.37 -6.54
CA ASP A 65 -10.30 -0.73 -6.82
C ASP A 65 -10.77 -0.47 -8.27
N THR A 66 -9.88 -0.75 -9.23
CA THR A 66 -10.12 -0.49 -10.64
C THR A 66 -11.22 -1.37 -11.21
N ASP A 67 -12.06 -0.80 -12.07
CA ASP A 67 -13.17 -1.51 -12.71
C ASP A 67 -12.71 -2.43 -13.87
N TYR A 68 -11.42 -2.41 -14.20
CA TYR A 68 -10.79 -3.38 -15.10
C TYR A 68 -10.69 -4.78 -14.50
N ASN A 69 -10.82 -4.93 -13.18
CA ASN A 69 -10.84 -6.24 -12.54
C ASN A 69 -12.23 -6.88 -12.70
N GLU A 70 -12.40 -7.74 -13.73
CA GLU A 70 -13.65 -8.49 -13.98
C GLU A 70 -14.08 -9.33 -12.77
N VAL A 71 -13.12 -9.88 -12.04
CA VAL A 71 -13.32 -10.55 -10.75
C VAL A 71 -12.76 -9.67 -9.65
N LYS A 72 -13.64 -8.92 -8.98
CA LYS A 72 -13.28 -8.24 -7.73
C LYS A 72 -12.96 -9.29 -6.68
N PHE A 73 -11.78 -9.15 -6.09
CA PHE A 73 -11.25 -10.03 -5.06
C PHE A 73 -12.05 -9.91 -3.76
N LYS A 74 -13.21 -10.57 -3.66
CA LYS A 74 -14.08 -10.51 -2.46
C LYS A 74 -13.33 -10.83 -1.16
N ASN A 75 -12.48 -11.86 -1.22
CA ASN A 75 -11.68 -12.31 -0.09
C ASN A 75 -10.18 -12.23 -0.37
N TYR A 76 -9.75 -11.72 -1.53
CA TYR A 76 -8.33 -11.73 -1.88
C TYR A 76 -7.69 -10.34 -1.66
N PRO A 77 -6.43 -10.30 -1.21
CA PRO A 77 -5.65 -11.42 -0.69
C PRO A 77 -6.10 -11.87 0.72
N ASN A 78 -6.38 -13.17 0.90
CA ASN A 78 -6.63 -13.76 2.23
C ASN A 78 -5.34 -14.38 2.76
N TYR A 79 -4.67 -13.66 3.64
CA TYR A 79 -3.42 -14.12 4.23
C TYR A 79 -3.62 -14.42 5.70
N MET A 80 -3.64 -15.70 6.07
CA MET A 80 -3.73 -16.14 7.47
C MET A 80 -2.56 -15.61 8.33
N ASN A 81 -1.38 -15.47 7.72
CA ASN A 81 -0.16 -14.95 8.33
C ASN A 81 0.24 -13.62 7.65
N SER A 82 -0.27 -12.50 8.16
CA SER A 82 0.10 -11.13 7.73
C SER A 82 0.42 -10.22 8.94
N LEU A 83 0.81 -8.96 8.72
CA LEU A 83 1.07 -7.99 9.79
C LEU A 83 -0.20 -7.62 10.56
N PHE A 84 -1.37 -7.78 9.94
CA PHE A 84 -2.66 -7.68 10.60
C PHE A 84 -2.74 -8.52 11.88
N ASN A 85 -2.22 -9.75 11.83
CA ASN A 85 -2.20 -10.67 12.98
C ASN A 85 -0.88 -10.60 13.80
N SER A 86 0.00 -9.64 13.52
CA SER A 86 1.27 -9.48 14.25
C SER A 86 1.11 -8.58 15.48
N THR A 87 2.20 -8.41 16.20
CA THR A 87 2.30 -7.54 17.38
C THR A 87 2.54 -6.06 17.03
N VAL A 88 2.76 -5.72 15.75
CA VAL A 88 2.91 -4.33 15.28
C VAL A 88 1.64 -3.53 15.57
N GLU A 89 1.76 -2.35 16.17
CA GLU A 89 0.59 -1.56 16.57
C GLU A 89 -0.09 -0.86 15.39
N ARG A 90 0.71 -0.23 14.52
CA ARG A 90 0.25 0.53 13.35
C ARG A 90 1.25 0.40 12.22
N TYR A 91 0.76 0.37 10.99
CA TYR A 91 1.59 0.39 9.81
C TYR A 91 0.84 1.02 8.64
N SER A 92 1.62 1.56 7.71
CA SER A 92 1.15 2.16 6.48
C SER A 92 2.14 1.88 5.36
N PHE A 93 1.67 2.02 4.13
CA PHE A 93 2.47 1.84 2.93
C PHE A 93 2.48 3.13 2.12
N SER A 94 3.59 3.42 1.46
CA SER A 94 3.72 4.52 0.51
C SER A 94 4.49 4.03 -0.72
N ILE A 95 4.28 4.69 -1.85
CA ILE A 95 5.01 4.40 -3.08
C ILE A 95 6.20 5.34 -3.14
N ASN A 96 7.39 4.79 -2.89
CA ASN A 96 8.65 5.51 -2.98
C ASN A 96 9.17 5.50 -4.43
N GLU A 97 8.41 6.08 -5.35
CA GLU A 97 8.77 6.28 -6.76
C GLU A 97 7.91 7.43 -7.31
N ASP A 98 8.45 8.23 -8.23
CA ASP A 98 7.74 9.35 -8.85
C ASP A 98 6.74 8.86 -9.91
N ILE A 99 5.68 8.21 -9.43
CA ILE A 99 4.63 7.60 -10.25
C ILE A 99 3.25 7.93 -9.68
N GLU A 100 2.27 8.07 -10.56
CA GLU A 100 0.88 8.31 -10.19
C GLU A 100 -0.01 7.21 -10.78
N PHE A 101 -0.79 6.56 -9.92
CA PHE A 101 -1.82 5.61 -10.33
C PHE A 101 -3.17 6.32 -10.35
N VAL A 102 -3.86 6.31 -11.48
CA VAL A 102 -5.15 6.98 -11.64
C VAL A 102 -6.20 5.94 -12.01
N THR A 103 -7.29 5.90 -11.25
CA THR A 103 -8.50 5.12 -11.54
C THR A 103 -9.72 6.03 -11.38
N ASP A 104 -10.88 5.55 -11.83
CA ASP A 104 -12.14 6.28 -11.67
C ASP A 104 -12.50 6.56 -10.19
N LYS A 105 -11.95 5.77 -9.25
CA LYS A 105 -12.27 5.85 -7.83
C LYS A 105 -11.23 6.60 -7.01
N THR A 106 -9.97 6.53 -7.41
CA THR A 106 -8.90 7.16 -6.66
C THR A 106 -7.71 7.49 -7.55
N THR A 107 -6.90 8.39 -7.04
CA THR A 107 -5.52 8.58 -7.49
C THR A 107 -4.60 8.08 -6.38
N ILE A 108 -3.40 7.58 -6.66
CA ILE A 108 -2.37 7.30 -5.64
C ILE A 108 -1.10 7.95 -6.15
N TYR A 109 -0.59 8.94 -5.43
CA TYR A 109 0.62 9.64 -5.80
C TYR A 109 1.81 9.09 -5.01
N GLY A 110 2.82 8.59 -5.71
CA GLY A 110 4.14 8.30 -5.15
C GLY A 110 5.07 9.51 -5.27
N ASP A 111 6.06 9.56 -4.39
CA ASP A 111 7.08 10.61 -4.36
C ASP A 111 8.37 10.00 -3.84
N ARG A 112 9.49 10.26 -4.52
CA ARG A 112 10.83 9.86 -4.10
C ARG A 112 11.72 11.10 -3.99
N ASP A 113 12.36 11.25 -2.84
CA ASP A 113 13.32 12.33 -2.63
C ASP A 113 14.68 12.07 -3.32
N LEU A 114 15.53 13.10 -3.32
CA LEU A 114 16.88 13.05 -3.91
C LEU A 114 17.81 12.02 -3.24
N TYR A 115 17.46 11.51 -2.06
CA TYR A 115 18.21 10.51 -1.30
C TYR A 115 17.64 9.09 -1.47
N GLY A 116 16.59 8.92 -2.28
CA GLY A 116 15.93 7.64 -2.52
C GLY A 116 15.00 7.18 -1.38
N LEU A 117 14.58 8.11 -0.51
CA LEU A 117 13.57 7.90 0.52
C LEU A 117 12.19 8.35 0.00
N THR A 118 11.13 7.91 0.68
CA THR A 118 9.78 8.39 0.40
C THR A 118 9.73 9.91 0.57
N GLY A 119 9.34 10.61 -0.48
CA GLY A 119 9.22 12.06 -0.49
C GLY A 119 8.02 12.56 0.34
N ALA A 120 8.02 13.87 0.64
CA ALA A 120 7.05 14.48 1.53
C ALA A 120 5.62 14.53 0.96
N TYR A 121 5.47 14.36 -0.35
CA TYR A 121 4.19 14.43 -1.04
C TYR A 121 3.59 13.06 -1.36
N ALA A 122 4.28 11.95 -1.05
CA ALA A 122 3.77 10.60 -1.28
C ALA A 122 2.51 10.35 -0.45
N ASP A 123 1.46 9.84 -1.07
CA ASP A 123 0.27 9.39 -0.37
C ASP A 123 0.56 8.14 0.48
N PHE A 124 -0.21 7.96 1.55
CA PHE A 124 -0.08 6.84 2.47
C PHE A 124 -1.34 5.98 2.48
N ILE A 125 -1.15 4.67 2.36
CA ILE A 125 -2.20 3.68 2.54
C ILE A 125 -2.10 3.14 3.97
N PHE A 126 -3.04 3.52 4.82
CA PHE A 126 -3.15 3.02 6.19
C PHE A 126 -3.98 1.75 6.23
N VAL A 127 -3.59 0.81 7.08
CA VAL A 127 -4.37 -0.40 7.36
C VAL A 127 -4.84 -0.34 8.80
N ASN A 128 -6.17 -0.39 8.99
CA ASN A 128 -6.75 -0.54 10.31
C ASN A 128 -6.60 -2.00 10.77
N LYS A 129 -5.95 -2.20 11.92
CA LYS A 129 -5.71 -3.53 12.48
C LYS A 129 -6.92 -4.15 13.16
N ASP A 130 -7.95 -3.38 13.49
CA ASP A 130 -9.12 -3.91 14.19
C ASP A 130 -10.07 -4.63 13.22
N ASP A 131 -10.24 -4.10 12.01
CA ASP A 131 -11.20 -4.60 11.01
C ASP A 131 -10.60 -4.91 9.63
N GLY A 132 -9.32 -4.57 9.41
CA GLY A 132 -8.61 -4.80 8.16
C GLY A 132 -8.99 -3.83 7.05
N THR A 133 -9.77 -2.78 7.35
CA THR A 133 -10.09 -1.71 6.39
C THR A 133 -8.83 -0.95 6.01
N VAL A 134 -8.87 -0.34 4.83
CA VAL A 134 -7.75 0.44 4.30
C VAL A 134 -8.22 1.84 3.95
N GLU A 135 -7.39 2.82 4.23
CA GLU A 135 -7.66 4.23 3.99
C GLU A 135 -6.48 4.85 3.25
N LEU A 136 -6.78 5.64 2.22
CA LEU A 136 -5.77 6.43 1.50
C LEU A 136 -5.75 7.85 2.06
N VAL A 137 -4.62 8.24 2.63
CA VAL A 137 -4.37 9.61 3.11
C VAL A 137 -3.57 10.37 2.06
N LYS A 138 -4.13 11.50 1.64
CA LYS A 138 -3.56 12.37 0.61
C LYS A 138 -2.58 13.40 1.20
N MET A 139 -1.37 13.47 0.65
CA MET A 139 -0.36 14.43 1.09
C MET A 139 -0.25 15.65 0.17
N LYS A 140 -0.34 15.44 -1.15
CA LYS A 140 -0.21 16.49 -2.19
C LYS A 140 -1.26 17.62 -2.12
N ASN A 141 -2.40 17.39 -1.46
CA ASN A 141 -3.51 18.35 -1.38
C ASN A 141 -3.60 19.10 -0.03
N GLN A 142 -2.60 18.99 0.85
CA GLN A 142 -2.60 19.64 2.17
C GLN A 142 -1.74 20.91 2.25
N GLY A 143 -1.43 21.53 1.10
CA GLY A 143 -0.66 22.77 0.99
C GLY A 143 -1.44 23.89 0.31
#